data_AF-A0A1Q5J354-F1
#
_entry.id   AF-A0A1Q5J354-F1
#
_cell.length_a   1.000
_cell.length_b   1.000
_cell.length_c   1.000
_cell.angle_alpha   90.00
_cell.angle_beta   90.00
_cell.angle_gamma   90.00
#
_symmetry.space_group_name_H-M   'P 1'
#
loop_
_entity.id
_entity.type
_entity.pdbx_description
1 polymer ?
#
loop_
_entity_poly.entity_id
_entity_poly.type
_entity_poly.pdbx_seq_one_letter_code
_entity_poly.pdbx_strand_id
1 'polypeptide(L)'
;MDRAHADNPRLSAWLDEQREGFADWSRHGGGWDFDERSLDRVEALVREHVTSADDLFAREHTPLVQVACWYVGEVHNRSRGTGWRLDPDPAESHPWSRRPYVIVPFDRLDEYRDPEGIDYDARPLHHPLSSFLGLLGEGAAAGTGALRAELDDYAPGGADEERDQG
;
A
#
# COMPACT_ATOMS: atom_id res chain seq x y z
N MET A 1 13.98 -7.63 13.17
CA MET A 1 12.97 -6.56 13.10
C MET A 1 11.81 -6.98 12.22
N ASP A 2 12.05 -7.38 10.97
CA ASP A 2 11.00 -7.81 10.02
C ASP A 2 10.00 -8.84 10.59
N ARG A 3 10.49 -9.92 11.24
CA ARG A 3 9.63 -10.92 11.88
C ARG A 3 8.75 -10.35 13.00
N ALA A 4 9.26 -9.45 13.82
CA ALA A 4 8.48 -8.85 14.91
C ALA A 4 7.38 -7.90 14.38
N HIS A 5 7.61 -7.29 13.22
CA HIS A 5 6.62 -6.45 12.54
C HIS A 5 5.54 -7.30 11.85
N ALA A 6 5.89 -8.51 11.40
CA ALA A 6 4.95 -9.49 10.83
C ALA A 6 4.11 -10.18 11.92
N ASP A 7 4.77 -10.68 12.97
CA ASP A 7 4.16 -11.39 14.11
C ASP A 7 3.57 -10.40 15.16
N ASN A 8 2.90 -9.35 14.70
CA ASN A 8 2.38 -8.27 15.53
C ASN A 8 0.87 -8.48 15.84
N PRO A 9 0.45 -8.68 17.11
CA PRO A 9 -0.96 -8.88 17.45
C PRO A 9 -1.90 -7.75 17.03
N ARG A 10 -1.41 -6.49 16.99
CA ARG A 10 -2.20 -5.35 16.50
C ARG A 10 -2.43 -5.45 15.00
N LEU A 11 -1.45 -5.96 14.26
CA LEU A 11 -1.59 -6.23 12.83
C LEU A 11 -2.60 -7.34 12.59
N SER A 12 -2.49 -8.47 13.33
CA SER A 12 -3.43 -9.59 13.19
C SER A 12 -4.88 -9.16 13.45
N ALA A 13 -5.11 -8.41 14.54
CA ALA A 13 -6.45 -7.90 14.85
C ALA A 13 -6.98 -6.96 13.75
N TRP A 14 -6.14 -6.06 13.24
CA TRP A 14 -6.51 -5.16 12.15
C TRP A 14 -6.85 -5.93 10.85
N LEU A 15 -6.04 -6.92 10.49
CA LEU A 15 -6.27 -7.75 9.29
C LEU A 15 -7.57 -8.55 9.39
N ASP A 16 -7.89 -9.08 10.56
CA ASP A 16 -9.13 -9.81 10.79
C ASP A 16 -10.35 -8.87 10.71
N GLU A 17 -10.27 -7.68 11.32
CA GLU A 17 -11.31 -6.65 11.22
C GLU A 17 -11.59 -6.24 9.77
N GLN A 18 -10.54 -6.00 8.96
CA GLN A 18 -10.75 -5.60 7.57
C GLN A 18 -11.28 -6.75 6.71
N ARG A 19 -10.84 -7.99 6.97
CA ARG A 19 -11.36 -9.18 6.29
C ARG A 19 -12.84 -9.39 6.57
N GLU A 20 -13.27 -9.19 7.81
CA GLU A 20 -14.69 -9.27 8.20
C GLU A 20 -15.50 -8.10 7.59
N GLY A 21 -14.97 -6.89 7.67
CA GLY A 21 -15.59 -5.68 7.12
C GLY A 21 -15.72 -5.69 5.59
N PHE A 22 -14.87 -6.46 4.89
CA PHE A 22 -14.90 -6.57 3.43
C PHE A 22 -16.23 -7.07 2.88
N ALA A 23 -16.93 -7.98 3.58
CA ALA A 23 -18.22 -8.47 3.11
C ALA A 23 -19.24 -7.34 2.94
N ASP A 24 -19.28 -6.40 3.89
CA ASP A 24 -20.19 -5.26 3.84
C ASP A 24 -19.68 -4.18 2.87
N TRP A 25 -18.37 -3.91 2.87
CA TRP A 25 -17.73 -2.97 1.95
C TRP A 25 -17.91 -3.38 0.48
N SER A 26 -17.91 -4.68 0.18
CA SER A 26 -18.07 -5.20 -1.18
C SER A 26 -19.39 -4.79 -1.86
N ARG A 27 -20.38 -4.35 -1.07
CA ARG A 27 -21.68 -3.85 -1.55
C ARG A 27 -21.59 -2.53 -2.31
N HIS A 28 -20.46 -1.82 -2.25
CA HIS A 28 -20.19 -0.69 -3.15
C HIS A 28 -20.21 -1.09 -4.64
N GLY A 29 -20.25 -2.40 -4.94
CA GLY A 29 -20.32 -2.93 -6.29
C GLY A 29 -18.94 -2.93 -6.96
N GLY A 30 -18.81 -3.60 -8.11
CA GLY A 30 -17.56 -3.52 -8.86
C GLY A 30 -16.69 -4.78 -8.85
N GLY A 31 -17.22 -5.98 -8.58
CA GLY A 31 -16.55 -7.25 -8.94
C GLY A 31 -15.14 -7.39 -8.37
N TRP A 32 -15.02 -7.34 -7.05
CA TRP A 32 -13.77 -7.38 -6.31
C TRP A 32 -13.10 -8.75 -6.38
N ASP A 33 -12.00 -8.83 -7.13
CA ASP A 33 -11.25 -10.05 -7.46
C ASP A 33 -9.80 -10.02 -6.93
N PHE A 34 -9.37 -8.87 -6.41
CA PHE A 34 -8.00 -8.56 -6.02
C PHE A 34 -6.96 -8.66 -7.13
N ASP A 35 -7.39 -8.53 -8.39
CA ASP A 35 -6.47 -8.35 -9.52
C ASP A 35 -6.02 -6.89 -9.61
N GLU A 36 -4.91 -6.62 -10.30
CA GLU A 36 -4.36 -5.26 -10.45
C GLU A 36 -5.38 -4.27 -11.06
N ARG A 37 -6.25 -4.74 -11.96
CA ARG A 37 -7.32 -3.92 -12.57
C ARG A 37 -8.42 -3.53 -11.58
N SER A 38 -8.53 -4.19 -10.44
CA SER A 38 -9.46 -3.80 -9.39
C SER A 38 -9.03 -2.54 -8.65
N LEU A 39 -7.75 -2.18 -8.69
CA LEU A 39 -7.25 -0.94 -8.09
C LEU A 39 -7.87 0.31 -8.73
N ASP A 40 -8.07 0.31 -10.05
CA ASP A 40 -8.78 1.36 -10.78
C ASP A 40 -10.20 1.60 -10.21
N ARG A 41 -10.85 0.54 -9.72
CA ARG A 41 -12.18 0.60 -9.09
C ARG A 41 -12.11 1.08 -7.64
N VAL A 42 -11.07 0.72 -6.90
CA VAL A 42 -10.80 1.26 -5.55
C VAL A 42 -10.56 2.77 -5.62
N GLU A 43 -9.77 3.24 -6.59
CA GLU A 43 -9.55 4.66 -6.81
C GLU A 43 -10.85 5.43 -7.03
N ALA A 44 -11.70 4.92 -7.93
CA ALA A 44 -12.98 5.54 -8.23
C ALA A 44 -13.85 5.63 -6.97
N LEU A 45 -13.92 4.55 -6.19
CA LEU A 45 -14.68 4.52 -4.94
C LEU A 45 -14.14 5.50 -3.90
N VAL A 46 -12.81 5.53 -3.70
CA VAL A 46 -12.18 6.47 -2.76
C VAL A 46 -12.43 7.91 -3.20
N ARG A 47 -12.31 8.24 -4.49
CA ARG A 47 -12.57 9.59 -5.01
C ARG A 47 -14.04 10.00 -4.96
N GLU A 48 -14.96 9.06 -5.09
CA GLU A 48 -16.40 9.33 -4.98
C GLU A 48 -16.77 9.77 -3.56
N HIS A 49 -16.14 9.16 -2.56
CA HIS A 49 -16.46 9.44 -1.18
C HIS A 49 -15.53 10.49 -0.57
N VAL A 50 -14.22 10.45 -0.83
CA VAL A 50 -13.17 11.25 -0.20
C VAL A 50 -12.64 12.31 -1.16
N THR A 51 -12.74 13.58 -0.79
CA THR A 51 -12.48 14.70 -1.73
C THR A 51 -11.18 15.46 -1.49
N SER A 52 -10.50 15.23 -0.36
CA SER A 52 -9.25 15.92 -0.01
C SER A 52 -8.43 15.11 0.99
N ALA A 53 -7.15 15.45 1.15
CA ALA A 53 -6.29 14.86 2.18
C ALA A 53 -6.86 15.05 3.60
N ASP A 54 -7.43 16.22 3.91
CA ASP A 54 -8.05 16.47 5.21
C ASP A 54 -9.26 15.55 5.46
N ASP A 55 -10.10 15.35 4.44
CA ASP A 55 -11.23 14.42 4.53
C ASP A 55 -10.77 12.97 4.64
N LEU A 56 -9.68 12.59 3.97
CA LEU A 56 -9.06 11.28 4.11
C LEU A 56 -8.63 11.02 5.55
N PHE A 57 -7.93 11.97 6.18
CA PHE A 57 -7.51 11.82 7.58
C PHE A 57 -8.70 11.82 8.55
N ALA A 58 -9.73 12.64 8.31
CA ALA A 58 -10.94 12.63 9.11
C ALA A 58 -11.68 11.28 9.05
N ARG A 59 -11.55 10.55 7.93
CA ARG A 59 -12.19 9.27 7.68
C ARG A 59 -11.26 8.07 7.77
N GLU A 60 -10.01 8.29 8.19
CA GLU A 60 -8.98 7.27 8.18
C GLU A 60 -9.46 5.99 8.87
N HIS A 61 -10.10 6.10 10.04
CA HIS A 61 -10.55 4.97 10.84
C HIS A 61 -11.95 4.45 10.48
N THR A 62 -12.52 4.87 9.36
CA THR A 62 -13.81 4.36 8.88
C THR A 62 -13.62 3.05 8.11
N PRO A 63 -14.64 2.16 8.08
CA PRO A 63 -14.57 0.95 7.27
C PRO A 63 -14.31 1.22 5.79
N LEU A 64 -14.80 2.35 5.26
CA LEU A 64 -14.56 2.75 3.88
C LEU A 64 -13.06 2.83 3.56
N VAL A 65 -12.29 3.57 4.38
CA VAL A 65 -10.86 3.82 4.15
C VAL A 65 -10.02 2.63 4.63
N GLN A 66 -10.33 2.03 5.78
CA GLN A 66 -9.54 0.92 6.32
C GLN A 66 -9.62 -0.32 5.44
N VAL A 67 -10.81 -0.70 4.96
CA VAL A 67 -10.96 -1.84 4.04
C VAL A 67 -10.34 -1.52 2.67
N ALA A 68 -10.42 -0.28 2.19
CA ALA A 68 -9.76 0.12 0.95
C ALA A 68 -8.22 0.01 1.08
N CYS A 69 -7.63 0.49 2.17
CA CYS A 69 -6.20 0.33 2.48
C CYS A 69 -5.80 -1.15 2.50
N TRP A 70 -6.58 -1.97 3.19
CA TRP A 70 -6.37 -3.41 3.23
C TRP A 70 -6.46 -4.05 1.85
N TYR A 71 -7.46 -3.68 1.05
CA TYR A 71 -7.63 -4.22 -0.29
C TYR A 71 -6.43 -3.91 -1.18
N VAL A 72 -5.92 -2.66 -1.16
CA VAL A 72 -4.73 -2.26 -1.92
C VAL A 72 -3.50 -3.08 -1.50
N GLY A 73 -3.27 -3.25 -0.20
CA GLY A 73 -2.15 -4.07 0.27
C GLY A 73 -2.31 -5.55 -0.06
N GLU A 74 -3.53 -6.08 -0.07
CA GLU A 74 -3.80 -7.45 -0.52
C GLU A 74 -3.54 -7.66 -2.01
N VAL A 75 -3.78 -6.65 -2.86
CA VAL A 75 -3.38 -6.70 -4.27
C VAL A 75 -1.86 -6.75 -4.38
N HIS A 76 -1.13 -5.89 -3.65
CA HIS A 76 0.35 -5.93 -3.61
C HIS A 76 0.88 -7.30 -3.17
N ASN A 77 0.30 -7.88 -2.10
CA ASN A 77 0.71 -9.19 -1.60
C ASN A 77 0.54 -10.29 -2.66
N ARG A 78 -0.56 -10.27 -3.40
CA ARG A 78 -0.84 -11.26 -4.46
C ARG A 78 -0.02 -11.03 -5.72
N SER A 79 0.18 -9.78 -6.13
CA SER A 79 0.80 -9.45 -7.43
C SER A 79 2.32 -9.32 -7.37
N ARG A 80 2.89 -9.00 -6.20
CA ARG A 80 4.33 -8.75 -6.01
C ARG A 80 4.96 -9.62 -4.92
N GLY A 81 4.17 -10.42 -4.21
CA GLY A 81 4.66 -11.29 -3.14
C GLY A 81 5.11 -10.51 -1.91
N THR A 82 4.54 -9.33 -1.67
CA THR A 82 4.77 -8.55 -0.45
C THR A 82 4.09 -9.21 0.76
N GLY A 83 4.40 -8.71 1.96
CA GLY A 83 3.69 -9.07 3.17
C GLY A 83 3.39 -7.88 4.06
N TRP A 84 2.28 -7.97 4.79
CA TRP A 84 1.91 -6.98 5.80
C TRP A 84 2.90 -6.92 6.95
N ARG A 85 3.13 -5.71 7.44
CA ARG A 85 3.96 -5.36 8.59
C ARG A 85 3.30 -4.23 9.37
N LEU A 86 3.62 -4.16 10.66
CA LEU A 86 3.26 -3.04 11.52
C LEU A 86 4.35 -2.87 12.57
N ASP A 87 4.75 -1.62 12.81
CA ASP A 87 5.72 -1.32 13.87
C ASP A 87 5.18 -1.75 15.25
N PRO A 88 5.87 -2.64 15.97
CA PRO A 88 5.48 -3.04 17.32
C PRO A 88 5.63 -1.89 18.32
N ASP A 89 6.52 -0.93 18.08
CA ASP A 89 6.80 0.21 18.96
C ASP A 89 6.74 1.54 18.18
N PRO A 90 5.54 1.99 17.81
CA PRO A 90 5.38 3.13 16.92
C PRO A 90 5.83 4.44 17.57
N ALA A 91 6.79 5.11 16.95
CA ALA A 91 7.27 6.42 17.40
C ALA A 91 6.19 7.51 17.26
N GLU A 92 5.96 8.27 18.33
CA GLU A 92 5.01 9.40 18.32
C GLU A 92 5.41 10.49 17.32
N SER A 93 6.70 10.65 17.05
CA SER A 93 7.24 11.60 16.08
C SER A 93 7.09 11.15 14.63
N HIS A 94 6.79 9.88 14.37
CA HIS A 94 6.67 9.35 13.02
C HIS A 94 5.21 8.97 12.72
N PRO A 95 4.45 9.81 11.99
CA PRO A 95 3.02 9.61 11.81
C PRO A 95 2.66 8.28 11.11
N TRP A 96 3.56 7.73 10.30
CA TRP A 96 3.35 6.49 9.57
C TRP A 96 3.61 5.22 10.39
N SER A 97 4.36 5.30 11.49
CA SER A 97 4.73 4.14 12.31
C SER A 97 3.54 3.37 12.88
N ARG A 98 2.42 4.06 13.13
CA ARG A 98 1.20 3.45 13.69
C ARG A 98 0.36 2.70 12.65
N ARG A 99 0.69 2.79 11.37
CA ARG A 99 -0.14 2.31 10.25
C ARG A 99 0.44 1.03 9.65
N PRO A 100 -0.40 0.03 9.32
CA PRO A 100 0.03 -1.13 8.57
C PRO A 100 0.63 -0.72 7.22
N TYR A 101 1.60 -1.50 6.76
CA TYR A 101 2.26 -1.33 5.46
C TYR A 101 2.58 -2.68 4.85
N VAL A 102 2.82 -2.71 3.53
CA VAL A 102 3.29 -3.88 2.81
C VAL A 102 4.73 -3.66 2.37
N ILE A 103 5.56 -4.68 2.48
CA ILE A 103 6.97 -4.63 2.08
C ILE A 103 7.35 -5.96 1.44
N VAL A 104 8.33 -5.94 0.54
CA VAL A 104 8.95 -7.17 0.06
C VAL A 104 9.52 -7.95 1.25
N PRO A 105 9.30 -9.28 1.35
CA PRO A 105 9.85 -10.10 2.42
C PRO A 105 11.39 -10.04 2.51
N PHE A 106 11.95 -10.17 3.71
CA PHE A 106 13.39 -9.93 3.95
C PHE A 106 14.29 -10.98 3.27
N ASP A 107 13.77 -12.17 3.00
CA ASP A 107 14.46 -13.24 2.27
C ASP A 107 14.70 -12.91 0.79
N ARG A 108 14.03 -11.87 0.25
CA ARG A 108 14.22 -11.34 -1.10
C ARG A 108 15.04 -10.03 -1.13
N LEU A 109 15.70 -9.67 -0.03
CA LEU A 109 16.49 -8.44 0.08
C LEU A 109 17.56 -8.32 -1.02
N ASP A 110 18.14 -9.44 -1.45
CA ASP A 110 19.19 -9.49 -2.47
C ASP A 110 18.71 -9.07 -3.87
N GLU A 111 17.41 -9.16 -4.14
CA GLU A 111 16.79 -8.67 -5.38
C GLU A 111 16.74 -7.12 -5.45
N TYR A 112 16.84 -6.43 -4.30
CA TYR A 112 16.68 -4.97 -4.17
C TYR A 112 17.93 -4.35 -3.55
N ARG A 113 19.08 -4.55 -4.19
CA ARG A 113 20.34 -3.94 -3.75
C ARG A 113 20.41 -2.49 -4.21
N ASP A 114 20.65 -1.58 -3.27
CA ASP A 114 20.99 -0.19 -3.57
C ASP A 114 22.36 -0.10 -4.28
N PRO A 115 22.42 0.39 -5.52
CA PRO A 115 23.68 0.57 -6.25
C PRO A 115 24.63 1.56 -5.55
N GLU A 116 24.08 2.57 -4.87
CA GLU A 116 24.87 3.59 -4.16
C GLU A 116 25.33 3.08 -2.78
N GLY A 117 24.70 2.02 -2.26
CA GLY A 117 25.00 1.41 -0.97
C GLY A 117 24.76 2.34 0.22
N ILE A 118 23.87 3.32 0.05
CA ILE A 118 23.47 4.29 1.07
C ILE A 118 22.45 3.64 2.01
N ASP A 119 21.49 2.89 1.45
CA ASP A 119 20.52 2.14 2.23
C ASP A 119 20.95 0.69 2.44
N TYR A 120 20.88 0.24 3.69
CA TYR A 120 21.07 -1.16 4.05
C TYR A 120 19.87 -2.04 3.65
N ASP A 121 18.68 -1.45 3.57
CA ASP A 121 17.43 -2.14 3.24
C ASP A 121 16.67 -1.37 2.15
N ALA A 122 17.06 -1.56 0.89
CA ALA A 122 16.43 -0.92 -0.26
C ALA A 122 15.13 -1.62 -0.72
N ARG A 123 14.55 -2.50 0.10
CA ARG A 123 13.29 -3.17 -0.26
C ARG A 123 12.17 -2.13 -0.36
N PRO A 124 11.37 -2.13 -1.44
CA PRO A 124 10.24 -1.22 -1.56
C PRO A 124 9.21 -1.55 -0.47
N LEU A 125 8.75 -0.50 0.20
CA LEU A 125 7.70 -0.53 1.21
C LEU A 125 6.61 0.46 0.83
N HIS A 126 5.37 0.16 1.22
CA HIS A 126 4.22 0.95 0.83
C HIS A 126 3.18 1.01 1.94
N HIS A 127 2.74 2.23 2.22
CA HIS A 127 1.61 2.50 3.10
C HIS A 127 0.37 2.77 2.23
N PRO A 128 -0.66 1.92 2.23
CA PRO A 128 -1.82 2.12 1.36
C PRO A 128 -2.55 3.47 1.56
N LEU A 129 -2.48 4.05 2.75
CA LEU A 129 -3.03 5.38 3.01
C LEU A 129 -2.21 6.50 2.31
N SER A 130 -0.91 6.31 2.07
CA SER A 130 -0.11 7.29 1.32
C SER A 130 -0.49 7.33 -0.16
N SER A 131 -0.92 6.21 -0.74
CA SER A 131 -1.45 6.17 -2.11
C SER A 131 -2.70 7.04 -2.25
N PHE A 132 -3.60 6.96 -1.27
CA PHE A 132 -4.80 7.80 -1.24
C PHE A 132 -4.46 9.28 -1.08
N LEU A 133 -3.39 9.62 -0.34
CA LEU A 133 -2.90 11.00 -0.32
C LEU A 133 -2.37 11.45 -1.69
N GLY A 134 -1.60 10.61 -2.38
CA GLY A 134 -1.12 10.87 -3.73
C GLY A 134 -2.26 11.09 -4.73
N LEU A 135 -3.31 10.27 -4.64
CA LEU A 135 -4.53 10.41 -5.44
C LEU A 135 -5.25 11.74 -5.21
N LEU A 136 -5.26 12.23 -3.96
CA LEU A 136 -5.99 13.43 -3.55
C LEU A 136 -5.13 14.71 -3.56
N GLY A 137 -3.86 14.61 -3.95
CA GLY A 137 -2.92 15.73 -4.02
C GLY A 137 -3.23 16.73 -5.14
N GLU A 138 -2.81 17.99 -4.95
CA GLU A 138 -2.93 19.03 -5.96
C GLU A 138 -2.14 18.66 -7.22
N GLY A 139 -2.80 18.66 -8.38
CA GLY A 139 -2.17 18.30 -9.65
C GLY A 139 -2.12 16.79 -9.95
N ALA A 140 -2.70 15.94 -9.08
CA ALA A 140 -3.03 14.57 -9.46
C ALA A 140 -3.88 14.65 -10.74
N ALA A 141 -3.34 14.18 -11.86
CA ALA A 141 -4.12 14.07 -13.07
C ALA A 141 -5.39 13.30 -12.71
N ALA A 142 -6.56 13.77 -13.14
CA ALA A 142 -7.83 13.08 -12.95
C ALA A 142 -7.91 11.72 -13.70
N GLY A 143 -6.75 11.12 -14.00
CA GLY A 143 -6.59 9.82 -14.60
C GLY A 143 -6.76 8.72 -13.56
N THR A 144 -7.20 7.59 -14.06
CA THR A 144 -7.31 6.32 -13.34
C THR A 144 -6.01 5.52 -13.50
N GLY A 145 -5.65 4.76 -12.48
CA GLY A 145 -4.56 3.78 -12.52
C GLY A 145 -3.27 4.22 -11.85
N ALA A 146 -3.32 5.20 -10.94
CA ALA A 146 -2.17 5.59 -10.12
C ALA A 146 -1.79 4.48 -9.13
N LEU A 147 -2.75 3.89 -8.42
CA LEU A 147 -2.56 2.72 -7.54
C LEU A 147 -2.00 1.53 -8.31
N ARG A 148 -2.43 1.35 -9.56
CA ARG A 148 -1.89 0.28 -10.41
C ARG A 148 -0.45 0.58 -10.80
N ALA A 149 -0.11 1.82 -11.13
CA ALA A 149 1.25 2.22 -11.48
C ALA A 149 2.22 2.06 -10.29
N GLU A 150 1.78 2.30 -9.06
CA GLU A 150 2.58 2.06 -7.84
C GLU A 150 3.04 0.60 -7.69
N LEU A 151 2.35 -0.37 -8.30
CA LEU A 151 2.80 -1.76 -8.29
C LEU A 151 4.14 -1.95 -9.03
N ASP A 152 4.51 -1.06 -9.93
CA ASP A 152 5.76 -1.15 -10.69
C ASP A 152 6.99 -0.80 -9.83
N ASP A 153 6.80 -0.06 -8.73
CA ASP A 153 7.85 0.25 -7.74
C ASP A 153 8.38 -1.00 -7.01
N TYR A 154 7.64 -2.11 -7.12
CA TYR A 154 7.95 -3.41 -6.56
C TYR A 154 8.62 -4.37 -7.54
N ALA A 155 8.89 -3.95 -8.78
CA ALA A 155 9.63 -4.77 -9.72
C ALA A 155 11.12 -4.80 -9.31
N PRO A 156 11.76 -5.98 -9.26
CA PRO A 156 13.21 -6.05 -9.02
C PRO A 156 13.96 -5.39 -10.19
N GLY A 157 14.89 -4.48 -9.88
CA GLY A 157 15.80 -3.91 -10.87
C GLY A 157 15.38 -2.60 -11.55
N GLY A 158 14.86 -1.63 -10.81
CA GLY A 158 14.79 -0.23 -11.24
C GLY A 158 16.12 0.53 -11.13
N ALA A 159 17.26 -0.11 -11.41
CA ALA A 159 18.51 0.60 -11.67
C ALA A 159 18.63 0.64 -13.18
N ASP A 160 18.46 1.83 -13.76
CA ASP A 160 18.69 2.19 -15.16
C ASP A 160 19.19 1.01 -16.03
N GLU A 161 18.28 0.40 -16.79
CA GLU A 161 18.67 0.01 -18.14
C GLU A 161 18.96 1.31 -18.89
N GLU A 162 20.14 1.88 -18.63
CA GLU A 162 20.75 2.91 -19.43
C GLU A 162 20.85 2.28 -20.82
N ARG A 163 19.88 2.66 -21.65
CA ARG A 163 19.84 2.35 -23.07
C ARG A 163 21.09 2.99 -23.67
N ASP A 164 22.18 2.24 -23.69
CA ASP A 164 23.34 2.54 -24.51
C ASP A 164 22.93 2.28 -25.97
N GLN A 165 22.21 3.25 -26.54
CA GLN A 165 22.15 3.50 -27.96
C GLN A 165 23.21 4.56 -28.27
N GLY A 166 24.36 4.12 -28.77
CA GLY A 166 25.44 4.98 -29.26
C GLY A 166 26.52 4.20 -30.00
#